data_AF-A0A9W4TB69-F1
#
_entry.id   AF-A0A9W4TB69-F1
#
_cell.length_a   1.000
_cell.length_b   1.000
_cell.length_c   1.000
_cell.angle_alpha   90.00
_cell.angle_beta   90.00
_cell.angle_gamma   90.00
#
_symmetry.space_group_name_H-M   'P 1'
#
loop_
_entity.id
_entity.type
_entity.pdbx_description
1 polymer ?
#
loop_
_entity_poly.entity_id
_entity_poly.type
_entity_poly.pdbx_seq_one_letter_code
_entity_poly.pdbx_strand_id
1 'polypeptide(L)'
;MEYMRERNKRIPDSDERFSYIVIKGSPLYNKEGRKELYRVSDFMKYADITKEQNMEIDINYYLGTTTVMCTRFINKDDMYQLLLSDKIMQIKDSDKREKQINIYF
;
A
#
# COMPACT_ATOMS: atom_id res chain seq x y z
N MET A 1 -6.42 15.01 10.73
CA MET A 1 -5.88 15.24 12.09
C MET A 1 -6.94 15.66 13.12
N GLU A 2 -8.11 16.13 12.69
CA GLU A 2 -9.22 16.51 13.59
C GLU A 2 -9.62 15.38 14.57
N TYR A 3 -9.70 14.15 14.07
CA TYR A 3 -9.95 12.95 14.87
C TYR A 3 -8.94 12.70 16.02
N MET A 4 -7.69 13.17 15.89
CA MET A 4 -6.67 13.05 16.95
C MET A 4 -6.92 14.04 18.09
N ARG A 5 -7.37 15.25 17.73
CA ARG A 5 -7.79 16.26 18.71
C ARG A 5 -9.00 15.77 19.50
N GLU A 6 -10.00 15.20 18.83
CA GLU A 6 -11.21 14.67 19.48
C GLU A 6 -10.93 13.59 20.54
N ARG A 7 -9.87 12.80 20.36
CA ARG A 7 -9.47 11.70 21.25
C ARG A 7 -8.39 12.09 22.26
N ASN A 8 -8.02 13.36 22.35
CA ASN A 8 -6.90 13.86 23.18
C ASN A 8 -5.59 13.09 22.95
N LYS A 9 -5.36 12.60 21.73
CA LYS A 9 -4.09 11.96 21.38
C LYS A 9 -3.07 13.04 21.01
N ARG A 10 -1.81 12.80 21.37
CA ARG A 10 -0.70 13.68 20.97
C ARG A 10 -0.70 13.81 19.44
N ILE A 11 -0.71 15.04 18.97
CA ILE A 11 -0.52 15.34 17.55
C ILE A 11 0.98 15.26 17.30
N PRO A 12 1.44 14.51 16.30
CA PRO A 12 2.86 14.49 15.94
C PRO A 12 3.31 15.88 15.51
N ASP A 13 4.55 16.23 15.84
CA ASP A 13 5.18 17.45 15.34
C ASP A 13 5.40 17.36 13.81
N SER A 14 5.64 18.47 13.12
CA SER A 14 5.65 18.49 11.65
C SER A 14 6.72 17.60 11.01
N ASP A 15 7.76 17.27 11.76
CA ASP A 15 8.89 16.41 11.39
C ASP A 15 8.83 15.02 12.04
N GLU A 16 7.84 14.78 12.90
CA GLU A 16 7.69 13.51 13.59
C GLU A 16 6.98 12.48 12.72
N ARG A 17 7.61 11.31 12.58
CA ARG A 17 6.99 10.16 11.93
C ARG A 17 6.01 9.50 12.88
N PHE A 18 4.89 9.05 12.31
CA PHE A 18 3.88 8.33 13.07
C PHE A 18 3.37 7.14 12.25
N SER A 19 3.01 6.05 12.95
CA SER A 19 2.50 4.83 12.32
C SER A 19 1.00 4.93 12.10
N TYR A 20 0.51 4.54 10.93
CA TYR A 20 -0.91 4.52 10.61
C TYR A 20 -1.32 3.24 9.88
N ILE A 21 -2.61 2.94 9.91
CA ILE A 21 -3.26 1.87 9.18
C ILE A 21 -4.36 2.50 8.31
N VAL A 22 -4.53 2.00 7.08
CA VAL A 22 -5.65 2.37 6.22
C VAL A 22 -6.81 1.42 6.49
N ILE A 23 -7.90 1.97 7.04
CA ILE A 23 -9.11 1.21 7.31
C ILE A 23 -10.00 1.13 6.07
N LYS A 24 -10.86 0.11 6.02
CA LYS A 24 -11.81 -0.06 4.93
C LYS A 24 -12.86 1.04 5.00
N GLY A 25 -12.89 1.87 3.96
CA GLY A 25 -13.90 2.90 3.79
C GLY A 25 -15.23 2.35 3.26
N SER A 26 -16.34 2.89 3.75
CA SER A 26 -17.61 2.73 3.03
C SER A 26 -17.49 3.43 1.67
N PRO A 27 -17.99 2.82 0.59
CA PRO A 27 -18.03 3.50 -0.70
C PRO A 27 -18.89 4.76 -0.54
N LEU A 28 -18.28 5.93 -0.68
CA LEU A 28 -19.00 7.19 -0.72
C LEU A 28 -19.54 7.33 -2.15
N TYR A 29 -20.86 7.35 -2.28
CA TYR A 29 -21.52 7.69 -3.53
C TYR A 29 -22.10 9.09 -3.38
N ASN A 30 -21.88 9.92 -4.38
CA ASN A 30 -22.54 11.21 -4.44
C ASN A 30 -24.05 11.05 -4.71
N LYS A 31 -24.78 12.15 -4.68
CA LYS A 31 -26.24 12.18 -4.88
C LYS A 31 -26.66 11.67 -6.27
N GLU A 32 -25.74 11.72 -7.24
CA GLU A 32 -25.92 11.18 -8.59
C GLU A 32 -25.48 9.71 -8.73
N GLY A 33 -25.15 9.01 -7.64
CA GLY A 33 -24.77 7.60 -7.63
C GLY A 33 -23.36 7.32 -8.16
N ARG A 34 -22.54 8.35 -8.37
CA ARG A 34 -21.14 8.19 -8.78
C ARG A 34 -20.27 7.95 -7.56
N LYS A 35 -19.33 7.01 -7.70
CA LYS A 35 -18.33 6.74 -6.66
C LYS A 35 -17.47 8.00 -6.50
N GLU A 36 -17.50 8.59 -5.31
CA GLU A 36 -16.59 9.69 -4.99
C GLU A 36 -15.17 9.16 -4.85
N LEU A 37 -14.22 9.95 -5.38
CA LEU A 37 -12.81 9.66 -5.22
C LEU A 37 -12.46 9.92 -3.75
N TYR A 38 -12.34 8.86 -2.97
CA TYR A 38 -11.90 9.02 -1.58
C TYR A 38 -10.38 9.23 -1.52
N ARG A 39 -9.94 10.08 -0.59
CA ARG A 39 -8.51 10.25 -0.32
C ARG A 39 -8.11 9.21 0.72
N VAL A 40 -6.96 8.56 0.52
CA VAL A 40 -6.43 7.58 1.49
C VAL A 40 -6.31 8.20 2.89
N SER A 41 -5.95 9.49 2.96
CA SER A 41 -5.84 10.26 4.20
C SER A 41 -7.10 10.22 5.08
N ASP A 42 -8.27 10.09 4.48
CA ASP A 42 -9.56 10.14 5.19
C ASP A 42 -9.79 8.83 5.95
N PHE A 43 -9.14 7.75 5.52
CA PHE A 43 -9.19 6.41 6.11
C PHE A 43 -7.90 6.02 6.83
N MET A 44 -6.94 6.93 6.98
CA MET A 44 -5.75 6.69 7.81
C MET A 44 -6.11 6.84 9.29
N LYS A 45 -5.83 5.80 10.10
CA LYS A 45 -6.04 5.76 11.55
C LYS A 45 -4.81 5.24 12.28
N TYR A 46 -4.65 5.58 13.55
CA TYR A 46 -3.58 4.98 14.36
C TYR A 46 -3.85 3.50 14.64
N ALA A 47 -2.77 2.72 14.72
CA ALA A 47 -2.86 1.28 14.93
C ALA A 47 -3.52 0.89 16.26
N ASP A 48 -3.27 1.64 17.33
CA ASP A 48 -3.89 1.42 18.64
C ASP A 48 -5.41 1.59 18.57
N ILE A 49 -5.89 2.66 17.95
CA ILE A 49 -7.31 2.95 17.76
C ILE A 49 -7.98 1.89 16.89
N THR A 50 -7.37 1.55 15.75
CA THR A 50 -7.89 0.52 14.83
C THR A 50 -8.07 -0.80 15.56
N LYS A 51 -7.10 -1.18 16.40
CA LYS A 51 -7.14 -2.41 17.20
C LYS A 51 -8.20 -2.35 18.30
N GLU A 52 -8.24 -1.26 19.08
CA GLU A 52 -9.21 -1.07 20.17
C GLU A 52 -10.66 -1.12 19.67
N GLN A 53 -10.92 -0.58 18.48
CA GLN A 53 -12.26 -0.49 17.89
C GLN A 53 -12.58 -1.63 16.93
N ASN A 54 -11.69 -2.60 16.79
CA ASN A 54 -11.81 -3.74 15.87
C ASN A 54 -12.23 -3.30 14.45
N MET A 55 -11.61 -2.24 13.96
CA MET A 55 -11.92 -1.67 12.64
C MET A 55 -11.39 -2.58 11.53
N GLU A 56 -12.18 -2.76 10.48
CA GLU A 56 -11.76 -3.53 9.32
C GLU A 56 -10.66 -2.78 8.55
N ILE A 57 -9.58 -3.48 8.22
CA ILE A 57 -8.45 -2.94 7.45
C ILE A 57 -8.78 -3.04 5.95
N ASP A 58 -8.40 -2.06 5.14
CA ASP A 58 -8.53 -2.17 3.69
C ASP A 58 -7.44 -3.10 3.13
N ILE A 59 -7.72 -4.39 3.08
CA ILE A 59 -6.79 -5.39 2.54
C ILE A 59 -6.43 -5.09 1.07
N ASN A 60 -7.36 -4.55 0.28
CA ASN A 60 -7.10 -4.27 -1.13
C ASN A 60 -6.08 -3.14 -1.30
N TYR A 61 -6.08 -2.15 -0.41
CA TYR A 61 -5.08 -1.09 -0.40
C TYR A 61 -3.65 -1.66 -0.28
N TYR A 62 -3.46 -2.65 0.58
CA TYR A 62 -2.15 -3.29 0.78
C TYR A 62 -1.82 -4.33 -0.30
N LEU A 63 -2.82 -5.03 -0.84
CA LEU A 63 -2.63 -6.04 -1.87
C LEU A 63 -2.44 -5.47 -3.27
N GLY A 64 -2.93 -4.26 -3.57
CA GLY A 64 -2.87 -3.68 -4.92
C GLY A 64 -1.45 -3.63 -5.48
N THR A 65 -0.47 -3.27 -4.65
CA THR A 65 0.96 -3.28 -5.00
C THR A 65 1.51 -4.69 -5.17
N THR A 66 1.03 -5.65 -4.38
CA THR A 66 1.44 -7.07 -4.47
C THR A 66 0.97 -7.69 -5.79
N THR A 67 -0.24 -7.38 -6.25
CA THR A 67 -0.74 -7.86 -7.55
C THR A 67 0.14 -7.41 -8.71
N VAL A 68 0.58 -6.14 -8.71
CA VAL A 68 1.50 -5.60 -9.73
C VAL A 68 2.88 -6.26 -9.67
N MET A 69 3.33 -6.66 -8.48
CA MET A 69 4.59 -7.39 -8.33
C MET A 69 4.46 -8.82 -8.87
N CYS A 70 3.36 -9.51 -8.54
CA CYS A 70 3.09 -10.87 -9.00
C CYS A 70 2.88 -10.98 -10.51
N THR A 71 2.29 -9.97 -11.16
CA THR A 71 2.15 -9.97 -12.62
C THR A 71 3.51 -10.00 -13.33
N ARG A 72 4.57 -9.45 -12.75
CA ARG A 72 5.93 -9.53 -13.32
C ARG A 72 6.48 -10.96 -13.40
N PHE A 73 6.03 -11.83 -12.50
CA PHE A 73 6.51 -13.23 -12.44
C PHE A 73 5.70 -14.18 -13.31
N ILE A 74 4.41 -13.91 -13.50
CA ILE A 74 3.49 -14.81 -14.21
C ILE A 74 3.36 -14.43 -15.68
N ASN A 75 3.46 -13.13 -15.97
CA ASN A 75 3.18 -12.61 -17.30
C ASN A 75 4.45 -12.61 -18.17
N LYS A 76 4.33 -13.15 -19.39
CA LYS A 76 5.42 -13.12 -20.40
C LYS A 76 5.43 -11.84 -21.23
N ASP A 77 4.42 -10.99 -21.03
CA ASP A 77 4.31 -9.69 -21.70
C ASP A 77 5.46 -8.78 -21.24
N ASP A 78 6.20 -8.27 -22.23
CA ASP A 78 7.39 -7.44 -22.05
C ASP A 78 7.09 -6.17 -21.24
N MET A 79 5.84 -5.70 -21.20
CA MET A 79 5.43 -4.55 -20.39
C MET A 79 5.63 -4.75 -18.87
N TYR A 80 5.63 -6.00 -18.40
CA TYR A 80 5.81 -6.32 -16.98
C TYR A 80 7.18 -6.91 -16.68
N GLN A 81 8.08 -7.04 -17.68
CA GLN A 81 9.45 -7.44 -17.44
C GLN A 81 10.23 -6.33 -16.72
N LEU A 82 11.27 -6.70 -15.98
CA LEU A 82 12.23 -5.74 -15.43
C LEU A 82 12.86 -4.95 -16.58
N LEU A 83 13.30 -3.71 -16.32
CA LEU A 83 14.00 -2.96 -17.36
C LEU A 83 15.38 -3.57 -17.55
N LEU A 84 15.81 -3.73 -18.81
CA LEU A 84 17.11 -4.32 -19.14
C LEU A 84 18.31 -3.58 -18.48
N SER A 85 18.11 -2.32 -18.07
CA SER A 85 19.06 -1.51 -17.31
C SER A 85 19.28 -1.98 -15.87
N ASP A 86 18.38 -2.78 -15.31
CA ASP A 86 18.50 -3.30 -13.95
C ASP A 86 19.72 -4.23 -13.90
N LYS A 87 20.65 -3.96 -12.97
CA LYS A 87 21.88 -4.76 -12.78
C LYS A 87 21.61 -6.26 -12.68
N ILE A 88 20.44 -6.63 -12.17
CA ILE A 88 19.98 -8.01 -12.03
C ILE A 88 19.71 -8.67 -13.40
N MET A 89 19.13 -7.96 -14.38
CA MET A 89 18.88 -8.50 -15.73
C MET A 89 20.18 -8.72 -16.53
N GLN A 90 21.24 -8.01 -16.21
CA GLN A 90 22.55 -8.19 -16.86
C GLN A 90 23.26 -9.48 -16.41
N ILE A 91 22.74 -10.16 -15.39
CA ILE A 91 23.27 -11.44 -14.92
C ILE A 91 22.87 -12.52 -15.93
N LYS A 92 23.88 -13.08 -16.61
CA LYS A 92 23.73 -14.15 -17.61
C LYS A 92 23.37 -15.51 -16.98
N ASP A 93 23.86 -15.75 -15.77
CA ASP A 93 23.60 -16.95 -14.98
C ASP A 93 22.18 -16.88 -14.39
N SER A 94 21.28 -17.74 -14.88
CA SER A 94 19.85 -17.72 -14.51
C SER A 94 19.64 -17.93 -13.03
N ASP A 95 20.37 -18.86 -12.42
CA ASP A 95 20.19 -19.25 -11.02
C ASP A 95 20.68 -18.14 -10.08
N LYS A 96 21.78 -17.47 -10.43
CA LYS A 96 22.26 -16.30 -9.69
C LYS A 96 21.31 -15.12 -9.82
N ARG A 97 20.75 -14.92 -11.01
CA ARG A 97 19.75 -13.88 -11.27
C ARG A 97 18.51 -14.11 -10.43
N GLU A 98 17.96 -15.32 -10.44
CA GLU A 98 16.77 -15.69 -9.67
C GLU A 98 16.99 -15.57 -8.16
N LYS A 99 18.15 -15.99 -7.65
CA LYS A 99 18.52 -15.80 -6.24
C LYS A 99 18.59 -14.34 -5.82
N GLN A 100 19.13 -13.45 -6.66
CA GLN A 100 19.15 -12.02 -6.35
C GLN A 100 17.76 -11.40 -6.38
N ILE A 101 16.91 -11.77 -7.34
CA ILE A 101 15.51 -11.33 -7.36
C ILE A 101 14.83 -11.71 -6.03
N ASN A 102 15.03 -12.94 -5.56
CA ASN A 102 14.45 -13.45 -4.32
C ASN A 102 15.01 -12.83 -3.02
N ILE A 103 16.10 -12.06 -3.08
CA ILE A 103 16.69 -11.36 -1.92
C ILE A 103 16.11 -9.94 -1.76
N TYR A 104 15.61 -9.35 -2.85
CA TYR A 104 15.04 -8.00 -2.85
C TYR A 104 13.53 -7.97 -2.60
N PHE A 105 12.88 -9.13 -2.52
CA PHE A 105 11.45 -9.32 -2.21
C PHE A 105 11.29 -10.21 -0.98
#